data_AF-A0A2J8TFD4-F1
#
_entry.id   AF-A0A2J8TFD4-F1
#
_cell.length_a   1.000
_cell.length_b   1.000
_cell.length_c   1.000
_cell.angle_alpha   90.00
_cell.angle_beta   90.00
_cell.angle_gamma   90.00
#
_symmetry.space_group_name_H-M   'P 1'
#
loop_
_entity.id
_entity.type
_entity.pdbx_description
1 polymer ?
#
loop_
_entity_poly.entity_id
_entity_poly.type
_entity_poly.pdbx_seq_one_letter_code
_entity_poly.pdbx_strand_id
1 'polypeptide(L)'
;MPVGQDAEICLLKSGELMIKVPLTVDEIASFGEGRRELFVRSSTYSLIPITVAEAGLTISWVFSSDPKSISFSVVFQEAEDTPLDQCKVLIPTTRCNSHKENIQGQLKVRTPGIYMLIFDNTFSRFVSKKVLYHLTVDRPVIYDGSDFL
;
A
#
# COMPACT_ATOMS: atom_id res chain seq x y z
N MET A 1 11.41 27.88 -7.24
CA MET A 1 11.02 27.13 -6.03
C MET A 1 11.54 25.71 -6.22
N PRO A 2 12.32 25.11 -5.31
CA PRO A 2 12.65 23.70 -5.47
C PRO A 2 11.31 22.96 -5.47
N VAL A 3 11.10 22.09 -6.47
CA VAL A 3 9.96 21.18 -6.54
C VAL A 3 9.94 20.45 -5.20
N GLY A 4 8.93 20.76 -4.38
CA GLY A 4 8.87 20.31 -2.99
C GLY A 4 9.05 18.81 -2.93
N GLN A 5 9.90 18.34 -2.03
CA GLN A 5 10.05 16.92 -1.77
C GLN A 5 8.67 16.31 -1.52
N ASP A 6 8.38 15.20 -2.20
CA ASP A 6 7.14 14.46 -2.01
C ASP A 6 6.99 14.10 -0.52
N ALA A 7 5.86 14.46 0.08
CA ALA A 7 5.63 14.32 1.52
C ALA A 7 5.76 12.85 1.97
N GLU A 8 5.40 11.92 1.10
CA GLU A 8 5.55 10.48 1.27
C GLU A 8 7.02 10.06 1.37
N ILE A 9 7.88 10.65 0.55
CA ILE A 9 9.32 10.37 0.57
C ILE A 9 9.94 10.97 1.83
N CYS A 10 9.53 12.17 2.24
CA CYS A 10 9.91 12.74 3.53
C CYS A 10 9.48 11.83 4.70
N LEU A 11 8.24 11.32 4.67
CA LEU A 11 7.73 10.37 5.67
C LEU A 11 8.59 9.10 5.72
N LEU A 12 8.90 8.49 4.57
CA LEU A 12 9.74 7.28 4.53
C LEU A 12 11.16 7.49 5.05
N LYS A 13 11.70 8.71 4.89
CA LYS A 13 13.06 9.07 5.34
C LYS A 13 13.17 9.40 6.82
N SER A 14 12.13 10.02 7.38
CA SER A 14 12.23 10.72 8.67
C SER A 14 11.08 10.46 9.64
N GLY A 15 10.00 9.83 9.16
CA GLY A 15 8.87 9.45 9.99
C GLY A 15 9.22 8.32 10.96
N GLU A 16 8.41 8.19 12.00
CA GLU A 16 8.53 7.08 12.94
C GLU A 16 7.80 5.84 12.39
N LEU A 17 8.57 4.86 11.89
CA LEU A 17 8.04 3.58 11.42
C LEU A 17 7.62 2.72 12.62
N MET A 18 6.35 2.32 12.66
CA MET A 18 5.86 1.37 13.65
C MET A 18 6.11 -0.08 13.24
N ILE A 19 5.68 -0.47 12.04
CA ILE A 19 5.82 -1.85 11.56
C ILE A 19 5.89 -1.89 10.03
N LYS A 20 6.74 -2.79 9.52
CA LYS A 20 6.86 -3.17 8.10
C LYS A 20 6.37 -4.62 7.97
N VAL A 21 5.36 -4.86 7.14
CA VAL A 21 4.79 -6.19 6.89
C VAL A 21 5.04 -6.58 5.43
N PRO A 22 6.23 -7.13 5.09
CA PRO A 22 6.53 -7.54 3.72
C PRO A 22 5.60 -8.65 3.27
N LEU A 23 5.11 -8.55 2.03
CA LEU A 23 4.28 -9.54 1.39
C LEU A 23 4.77 -9.80 -0.04
N THR A 24 4.59 -11.03 -0.48
CA THR A 24 4.73 -11.46 -1.87
C THR A 24 3.37 -11.59 -2.54
N VAL A 25 3.36 -11.63 -3.88
CA VAL A 25 2.14 -11.86 -4.66
C VAL A 25 1.47 -13.18 -4.28
N ASP A 26 2.26 -14.25 -4.07
CA ASP A 26 1.73 -15.58 -3.76
C ASP A 26 1.12 -15.65 -2.35
N GLU A 27 1.70 -14.94 -1.39
CA GLU A 27 1.12 -14.79 -0.05
C GLU A 27 -0.23 -14.07 -0.13
N ILE A 28 -0.33 -12.98 -0.90
CA ILE A 28 -1.59 -12.24 -1.08
C ILE A 28 -2.64 -13.11 -1.78
N ALA A 29 -2.26 -13.86 -2.83
CA ALA A 29 -3.15 -14.81 -3.51
C ALA A 29 -3.71 -15.87 -2.54
N SER A 30 -3.00 -16.16 -1.46
CA SER A 30 -3.39 -17.13 -0.43
C SER A 30 -4.23 -16.53 0.71
N PHE A 31 -4.61 -15.24 0.66
CA PHE A 31 -5.39 -14.58 1.74
C PHE A 31 -6.82 -15.13 1.88
N GLY A 32 -7.36 -15.80 0.85
CA GLY A 32 -8.77 -16.18 0.81
C GLY A 32 -9.68 -14.95 0.89
N GLU A 33 -10.78 -15.01 1.63
CA GLU A 33 -11.67 -13.84 1.85
C GLU A 33 -11.41 -13.12 3.19
N GLY A 34 -10.36 -13.54 3.92
CA GLY A 34 -10.08 -13.05 5.27
C GLY A 34 -9.51 -11.64 5.30
N ARG A 35 -9.93 -10.83 6.28
CA ARG A 35 -9.28 -9.56 6.61
C ARG A 35 -8.12 -9.79 7.57
N ARG A 36 -7.03 -9.06 7.38
CA ARG A 36 -5.88 -8.97 8.29
C ARG A 36 -5.93 -7.68 9.09
N GLU A 37 -5.27 -7.67 10.24
CA GLU A 37 -5.21 -6.51 11.12
C GLU A 37 -3.82 -5.87 11.09
N LEU A 38 -3.78 -4.54 11.15
CA LEU A 38 -2.56 -3.75 11.29
C LEU A 38 -2.81 -2.65 12.32
N PHE A 39 -2.06 -2.64 13.41
CA PHE A 39 -2.15 -1.58 14.40
C PHE A 39 -1.14 -0.47 14.06
N VAL A 40 -1.60 0.79 14.06
CA VAL A 40 -0.81 1.99 13.75
C VAL A 40 -0.93 2.97 14.91
N ARG A 41 0.15 3.16 15.66
CA ARG A 41 0.20 4.02 16.85
C ARG A 41 0.03 5.49 16.45
N SER A 42 -0.39 6.32 17.39
CA SER A 42 -0.28 7.78 17.25
C SER A 42 1.16 8.20 16.92
N SER A 43 1.30 9.21 16.07
CA SER A 43 2.59 9.77 15.63
C SER A 43 3.47 8.85 14.78
N THR A 44 2.97 7.67 14.36
CA THR A 44 3.72 6.72 13.52
C THR A 44 3.05 6.46 12.18
N TYR A 45 3.77 5.78 11.29
CA TYR A 45 3.20 5.14 10.11
C TYR A 45 3.59 3.65 10.08
N SER A 46 2.84 2.87 9.31
CA SER A 46 3.14 1.46 9.03
C SER A 46 3.11 1.23 7.53
N LEU A 47 3.88 0.26 7.04
CA LEU A 47 3.96 -0.02 5.61
C LEU A 47 3.83 -1.51 5.30
N ILE A 48 3.15 -1.80 4.19
CA ILE A 48 3.04 -3.13 3.60
C ILE A 48 3.74 -3.05 2.24
N PRO A 49 5.03 -3.41 2.15
CA PRO A 49 5.74 -3.54 0.89
C PRO A 49 5.34 -4.83 0.21
N ILE A 50 4.88 -4.72 -1.04
CA ILE A 50 4.52 -5.86 -1.87
C ILE A 50 5.60 -6.02 -2.94
N THR A 51 6.36 -7.10 -2.86
CA THR A 51 7.38 -7.42 -3.86
C THR A 51 6.72 -8.12 -5.05
N VAL A 52 6.86 -7.53 -6.24
CA VAL A 52 6.26 -8.01 -7.47
C VAL A 52 7.32 -8.26 -8.53
N ALA A 53 7.42 -9.50 -8.99
CA ALA A 53 8.42 -9.92 -9.98
C ALA A 53 7.95 -9.78 -11.45
N GLU A 54 6.64 -9.66 -11.68
CA GLU A 54 6.05 -9.64 -13.03
C GLU A 54 5.15 -8.42 -13.24
N ALA A 55 5.18 -7.86 -14.44
CA ALA A 55 4.25 -6.79 -14.82
C ALA A 55 2.89 -7.36 -15.25
N GLY A 56 1.87 -6.51 -15.24
CA GLY A 56 0.55 -6.81 -15.81
C GLY A 56 -0.51 -7.18 -14.78
N LEU A 57 -0.13 -7.70 -13.61
CA LEU A 57 -1.06 -8.00 -12.54
C LEU A 57 -1.67 -6.73 -11.92
N THR A 58 -2.79 -6.89 -11.24
CA THR A 58 -3.47 -5.82 -10.50
C THR A 58 -3.45 -6.12 -9.01
N ILE A 59 -2.90 -5.23 -8.20
CA ILE A 59 -3.01 -5.26 -6.74
C ILE A 59 -4.28 -4.50 -6.38
N SER A 60 -5.17 -5.11 -5.62
CA SER A 60 -6.35 -4.44 -5.08
C SER A 60 -6.34 -4.47 -3.55
N TRP A 61 -6.92 -3.44 -2.95
CA TRP A 61 -7.06 -3.33 -1.50
C TRP A 61 -8.47 -2.90 -1.13
N VAL A 62 -8.91 -3.38 0.02
CA VAL A 62 -10.03 -2.83 0.78
C VAL A 62 -9.58 -2.67 2.22
N PHE A 63 -9.80 -1.52 2.85
CA PHE A 63 -9.49 -1.33 4.26
C PHE A 63 -10.50 -0.46 5.01
N SER A 64 -10.57 -0.67 6.32
CA SER A 64 -11.26 0.17 7.29
C SER A 64 -10.34 0.52 8.45
N SER A 65 -10.63 1.58 9.19
CA SER A 65 -9.87 1.95 10.39
C SER A 65 -10.77 2.15 11.60
N ASP A 66 -10.28 1.85 12.80
CA ASP A 66 -10.99 2.09 14.05
C ASP A 66 -10.02 2.53 15.15
N PRO A 67 -10.31 3.61 15.91
CA PRO A 67 -11.34 4.62 15.65
C PRO A 67 -10.82 5.72 14.71
N LYS A 68 -11.69 6.49 14.06
CA LYS A 68 -11.33 7.67 13.22
C LYS A 68 -10.54 7.34 11.95
N SER A 69 -10.27 8.38 11.17
CA SER A 69 -9.58 8.33 9.87
C SER A 69 -8.13 7.90 9.98
N ILE A 70 -7.58 7.35 8.91
CA ILE A 70 -6.13 7.15 8.71
C ILE A 70 -5.72 7.71 7.35
N SER A 71 -4.47 8.14 7.20
CA SER A 71 -3.94 8.57 5.91
C SER A 71 -3.42 7.36 5.13
N PHE A 72 -3.61 7.35 3.82
CA PHE A 72 -3.16 6.28 2.93
C PHE A 72 -2.46 6.85 1.70
N SER A 73 -1.37 6.21 1.29
CA SER A 73 -0.63 6.49 0.06
C SER A 73 0.02 5.21 -0.50
N VAL A 74 0.46 5.28 -1.75
CA VAL A 74 1.22 4.20 -2.40
C VAL A 74 2.46 4.76 -3.05
N VAL A 75 3.62 4.19 -2.71
CA VAL A 75 4.93 4.56 -3.26
C VAL A 75 5.55 3.33 -3.93
N PHE A 76 6.15 3.53 -5.09
CA PHE A 76 6.92 2.52 -5.81
C PHE A 76 8.42 2.71 -5.61
N GLN A 77 9.10 1.60 -5.37
CA GLN A 77 10.56 1.50 -5.29
C GLN A 77 11.01 0.38 -6.24
N GLU A 78 12.03 0.64 -7.05
CA GLU A 78 12.48 -0.32 -8.07
C GLU A 78 13.11 -1.59 -7.47
N ALA A 79 13.96 -1.42 -6.46
CA ALA A 79 14.58 -2.50 -5.68
C ALA A 79 14.84 -2.03 -4.23
N GLU A 80 15.08 -2.96 -3.31
CA GLU A 80 15.23 -2.63 -1.87
C GLU A 80 16.43 -1.69 -1.60
N ASP A 81 17.47 -1.74 -2.42
CA ASP A 81 18.66 -0.88 -2.39
C ASP A 81 18.49 0.45 -3.13
N THR A 82 17.38 0.64 -3.87
CA THR A 82 17.09 1.89 -4.56
C THR A 82 16.93 3.02 -3.55
N PRO A 83 17.68 4.14 -3.67
CA PRO A 83 17.55 5.27 -2.75
C PRO A 83 16.12 5.83 -2.73
N LEU A 84 15.63 6.22 -1.54
CA LEU A 84 14.28 6.74 -1.39
C LEU A 84 13.98 7.98 -2.24
N ASP A 85 14.99 8.78 -2.60
CA ASP A 85 14.85 9.93 -3.51
C ASP A 85 14.49 9.55 -4.95
N GLN A 86 14.65 8.28 -5.32
CA GLN A 86 14.32 7.74 -6.64
C GLN A 86 12.98 6.99 -6.64
N CYS A 87 12.36 6.84 -5.47
CA CYS A 87 11.01 6.29 -5.35
C CYS A 87 9.99 7.20 -6.02
N LYS A 88 8.89 6.61 -6.49
CA LYS A 88 7.82 7.32 -7.19
C LYS A 88 6.54 7.25 -6.40
N VAL A 89 5.93 8.39 -6.09
CA VAL A 89 4.58 8.42 -5.51
C VAL A 89 3.58 8.03 -6.59
N LEU A 90 2.86 6.92 -6.37
CA LEU A 90 1.81 6.44 -7.27
C LEU A 90 0.43 6.91 -6.83
N ILE A 91 0.19 6.97 -5.52
CA ILE A 91 -1.01 7.54 -4.92
C ILE A 91 -0.57 8.51 -3.83
N PRO A 92 -0.89 9.81 -3.95
CA PRO A 92 -0.54 10.80 -2.94
C PRO A 92 -1.34 10.60 -1.65
N THR A 93 -0.76 11.02 -0.54
CA THR A 93 -1.31 10.88 0.80
C THR A 93 -2.67 11.53 0.88
N THR A 94 -3.67 10.69 1.15
CA THR A 94 -5.05 11.12 1.32
C THR A 94 -5.55 10.67 2.68
N ARG A 95 -6.10 11.61 3.47
CA ARG A 95 -6.74 11.25 4.73
C ARG A 95 -8.10 10.61 4.44
N CYS A 96 -8.20 9.32 4.73
CA CYS A 96 -9.38 8.51 4.46
C CYS A 96 -10.29 8.44 5.70
N ASN A 97 -11.60 8.71 5.52
CA ASN A 97 -12.60 8.48 6.57
C ASN A 97 -13.00 6.99 6.67
N SER A 98 -12.01 6.09 6.66
CA SER A 98 -12.14 4.63 6.62
C SER A 98 -12.81 3.99 7.85
N HIS A 99 -13.13 4.79 8.86
CA HIS A 99 -13.93 4.41 10.03
C HIS A 99 -15.43 4.56 9.82
N LYS A 100 -15.84 5.23 8.74
CA LYS A 100 -17.24 5.43 8.36
C LYS A 100 -17.63 4.52 7.20
N GLU A 101 -16.72 4.33 6.24
CA GLU A 101 -16.94 3.54 5.04
C GLU A 101 -15.62 2.87 4.64
N ASN A 102 -15.69 1.64 4.10
CA ASN A 102 -14.49 0.96 3.61
C ASN A 102 -13.88 1.75 2.43
N ILE A 103 -12.56 1.84 2.40
CA ILE A 103 -11.83 2.40 1.27
C ILE A 103 -11.34 1.26 0.41
N GLN A 104 -11.59 1.36 -0.88
CA GLN A 104 -11.15 0.39 -1.86
C GLN A 104 -10.39 1.06 -2.99
N GLY A 105 -9.45 0.34 -3.57
CA GLY A 105 -8.67 0.81 -4.70
C GLY A 105 -7.89 -0.32 -5.34
N GLN A 106 -7.36 -0.03 -6.51
CA GLN A 106 -6.57 -0.97 -7.28
C GLN A 106 -5.44 -0.26 -8.00
N LEU A 107 -4.36 -0.99 -8.27
CA LEU A 107 -3.19 -0.51 -8.96
C LEU A 107 -2.68 -1.60 -9.90
N LYS A 108 -2.65 -1.29 -11.20
CA LYS A 108 -2.00 -2.16 -12.19
C LYS A 108 -0.49 -2.04 -12.10
N VAL A 109 0.18 -3.15 -11.87
CA VAL A 109 1.65 -3.25 -11.87
C VAL A 109 2.14 -3.08 -13.29
N ARG A 110 2.87 -1.98 -13.54
CA ARG A 110 3.45 -1.69 -14.86
C ARG A 110 4.90 -2.15 -14.97
N THR A 111 5.59 -2.21 -13.84
CA THR A 111 7.01 -2.56 -13.76
C THR A 111 7.22 -3.44 -12.52
N PRO A 112 8.06 -4.48 -12.58
CA PRO A 112 8.51 -5.21 -11.40
C PRO A 112 9.16 -4.27 -10.38
N GLY A 113 9.04 -4.62 -9.10
CA GLY A 113 9.60 -3.84 -7.99
C GLY A 113 8.74 -3.96 -6.74
N ILE A 114 8.87 -2.98 -5.86
CA ILE A 114 8.25 -2.97 -4.53
C ILE A 114 7.18 -1.88 -4.48
N TYR A 115 5.94 -2.28 -4.20
CA TYR A 115 4.80 -1.40 -4.04
C TYR A 115 4.48 -1.24 -2.56
N MET A 116 4.80 -0.08 -1.99
CA MET A 116 4.63 0.22 -0.58
C MET A 116 3.26 0.85 -0.33
N LEU A 117 2.36 0.09 0.27
CA LEU A 117 1.09 0.61 0.81
C LEU A 117 1.37 1.21 2.18
N ILE A 118 1.15 2.51 2.33
CA ILE A 118 1.53 3.26 3.54
C ILE A 118 0.25 3.64 4.30
N PHE A 119 0.17 3.21 5.56
CA PHE A 119 -0.86 3.61 6.51
C PHE A 119 -0.27 4.61 7.50
N ASP A 120 -0.57 5.89 7.30
CA ASP A 120 0.00 7.00 8.05
C ASP A 120 -0.95 7.50 9.15
N ASN A 121 -0.47 7.51 10.39
CA ASN A 121 -1.15 8.06 11.55
C ASN A 121 -0.29 9.12 12.27
N THR A 122 0.72 9.68 11.61
CA THR A 122 1.62 10.69 12.16
C THR A 122 0.89 11.95 12.61
N PHE A 123 -0.23 12.27 11.97
CA PHE A 123 -1.07 13.40 12.34
C PHE A 123 -1.83 13.22 13.68
N SER A 124 -1.96 11.99 14.19
CA SER A 124 -2.69 11.73 15.43
C SER A 124 -1.75 11.82 16.61
N ARG A 125 -2.04 12.71 17.57
CA ARG A 125 -1.22 12.88 18.78
C ARG A 125 -1.42 11.81 19.85
N PHE A 126 -2.63 11.24 19.95
CA PHE A 126 -3.01 10.37 21.07
C PHE A 126 -3.75 9.09 20.68
N VAL A 127 -4.26 9.02 19.45
CA VAL A 127 -5.19 7.97 19.05
C VAL A 127 -4.50 7.02 18.07
N SER A 128 -4.23 5.81 18.51
CA SER A 128 -3.82 4.70 17.64
C SER A 128 -5.00 4.19 16.80
N LYS A 129 -4.72 3.55 15.68
CA LYS A 129 -5.70 3.00 14.73
C LYS A 129 -5.49 1.51 14.56
N LYS A 130 -6.55 0.73 14.65
CA LYS A 130 -6.61 -0.61 14.10
C LYS A 130 -7.10 -0.51 12.66
N VAL A 131 -6.27 -0.91 11.71
CA VAL A 131 -6.63 -1.03 10.30
C VAL A 131 -6.99 -2.49 10.03
N LEU A 132 -8.20 -2.73 9.52
CA LEU A 132 -8.56 -4.03 8.96
C LEU A 132 -8.41 -3.90 7.45
N TYR A 133 -7.59 -4.75 6.83
CA TYR A 133 -7.33 -4.70 5.40
C TYR A 133 -7.49 -6.06 4.76
N HIS A 134 -7.83 -6.06 3.48
CA HIS A 134 -7.83 -7.22 2.62
C HIS A 134 -7.13 -6.84 1.32
N LEU A 135 -6.20 -7.69 0.86
CA LEU A 135 -5.47 -7.51 -0.38
C LEU A 135 -5.83 -8.67 -1.31
N THR A 136 -5.97 -8.36 -2.59
CA THR A 136 -6.08 -9.37 -3.65
C THR A 136 -5.11 -9.02 -4.78
N VAL A 137 -4.75 -10.05 -5.53
CA VAL A 137 -3.96 -9.93 -6.76
C VAL A 137 -4.68 -10.64 -7.87
N ASP A 138 -4.79 -10.00 -9.03
CA ASP A 138 -5.40 -10.58 -10.21
C ASP A 138 -4.40 -10.56 -11.37
N ARG A 139 -4.16 -11.73 -11.98
CA ARG A 139 -3.23 -11.88 -13.10
C ARG A 139 -4.01 -11.70 -14.40
N PRO A 140 -3.46 -11.01 -15.41
CA PRO A 140 -4.15 -10.85 -16.68
C PRO A 140 -4.39 -12.23 -17.32
N VAL A 141 -5.63 -12.49 -17.72
CA VAL A 141 -5.96 -13.67 -18.53
C VAL A 141 -5.35 -13.47 -19.92
N ILE A 142 -4.34 -14.25 -20.26
CA ILE A 142 -3.80 -14.29 -21.62
C ILE A 142 -4.80 -15.12 -22.45
N TYR A 143 -5.58 -14.43 -23.28
CA TYR A 143 -6.44 -15.09 -24.26
C TYR A 143 -5.56 -15.63 -25.39
N ASP A 144 -5.48 -16.95 -25.54
CA ASP A 144 -4.66 -17.62 -26.56
C ASP A 144 -5.43 -17.94 -27.86
N GLY A 145 -6.73 -17.59 -27.93
CA GLY A 145 -7.55 -17.79 -29.13
C GLY A 145 -7.89 -19.26 -29.43
N SER A 146 -7.67 -20.18 -28.50
CA SER A 146 -7.94 -21.61 -28.70
C SER A 146 -9.43 -22.00 -28.71
N ASP A 147 -10.33 -21.08 -28.34
CA ASP A 147 -11.79 -21.31 -28.31
C ASP A 147 -12.48 -21.34 -29.69
N PHE A 148 -11.73 -21.15 -30.80
CA PHE A 148 -12.28 -21.12 -32.17
C PHE A 148 -11.91 -22.36 -33.03
N LEU A 149 -11.46 -23.46 -32.42
CA LEU A 149 -11.18 -24.73 -33.10
C LEU A 149 -12.23 -25.81 -32.81
#